data_AF-E6K835-F1
#
_entry.id   AF-E6K835-F1
#
_cell.length_a   1.000
_cell.length_b   1.000
_cell.length_c   1.000
_cell.angle_alpha   90.00
_cell.angle_beta   90.00
_cell.angle_gamma   90.00
#
_symmetry.space_group_name_H-M   'P 1'
#
loop_
_entity.id
_entity.type
_entity.pdbx_description
1 polymer ?
#
loop_
_entity_poly.entity_id
_entity_poly.type
_entity_poly.pdbx_seq_one_letter_code
_entity_poly.pdbx_strand_id
1 'polypeptide(L)'
;MTSLYLIFVFALMLAWRKTRRPAVFFLPWVLFAVTYDAMRLYPNYQVNAIDVSSLYTTEKHFFGIETDPTTWRQQLEVACPRSAAAIVRDRALIPSEYFAIHHTPAADFMAGIFYLCWVPVPIGFAIYLYATRRRRWFLRFSWAFLLVNWLGFVGYYIHPAAPPWYAMHYGFTPILHTPGNVAGLGRWDAMTGLPVFHALYGKNANVFAAVPSLHAAYMLVTTIYAAMSRQRRYVTGGGGFHLCRHLVDSRLHGSPLHHRCPARHLDSPRRSLSVGMGLSIRDKTPLKRHCQTGRPRHTYLPFPTL
;
A
#
# COMPACT_ATOMS: atom_id res chain seq x y z
N MET A 1 -5.63 8.64 26.19
CA MET A 1 -4.67 8.18 25.16
C MET A 1 -4.93 6.70 24.89
N THR A 2 -5.30 6.34 23.66
CA THR A 2 -5.58 4.94 23.29
C THR A 2 -4.30 4.10 23.23
N SER A 3 -3.16 4.76 22.97
CA SER A 3 -1.81 4.18 23.05
C SER A 3 -1.51 3.46 24.36
N LEU A 4 -1.92 3.98 25.53
CA LEU A 4 -1.66 3.32 26.83
C LEU A 4 -2.31 1.94 26.92
N TYR A 5 -3.57 1.82 26.47
CA TYR A 5 -4.26 0.53 26.40
C TYR A 5 -3.59 -0.42 25.41
N LEU A 6 -3.15 0.09 24.25
CA LEU A 6 -2.43 -0.71 23.25
C LEU A 6 -1.08 -1.23 23.79
N ILE A 7 -0.31 -0.40 24.49
CA ILE A 7 0.96 -0.77 25.13
C ILE A 7 0.73 -1.84 26.20
N PHE A 8 -0.29 -1.67 27.06
CA PHE A 8 -0.62 -2.63 28.10
C PHE A 8 -1.04 -4.00 27.52
N VAL A 9 -1.94 -4.01 26.53
CA VAL A 9 -2.35 -5.24 25.83
C VAL A 9 -1.16 -5.89 25.13
N PHE A 10 -0.28 -5.10 24.51
CA PHE A 10 0.93 -5.62 23.86
C PHE A 10 1.92 -6.25 24.84
N ALA A 11 2.14 -5.62 26.00
CA ALA A 11 2.98 -6.17 27.06
C ALA A 11 2.42 -7.51 27.60
N LEU A 12 1.10 -7.59 27.81
CA LEU A 12 0.41 -8.83 28.20
C LEU A 12 0.54 -9.92 27.12
N MET A 13 0.43 -9.55 25.84
CA MET A 13 0.66 -10.47 24.72
C MET A 13 2.11 -10.96 24.63
N LEU A 14 3.10 -10.15 25.03
CA LEU A 14 4.52 -10.56 25.07
C LEU A 14 4.83 -11.49 26.26
N ALA A 15 4.20 -11.26 27.42
CA ALA A 15 4.37 -12.10 28.60
C ALA A 15 3.84 -13.53 28.37
N TRP A 16 2.73 -13.67 27.64
CA TRP A 16 2.06 -14.95 27.45
C TRP A 16 2.67 -15.79 26.30
N ARG A 17 3.18 -16.99 26.62
CA ARG A 17 3.96 -17.84 25.69
C ARG A 17 3.29 -18.12 24.33
N LYS A 18 1.95 -18.29 24.28
CA LYS A 18 1.21 -18.57 23.04
C LYS A 18 1.10 -17.36 22.10
N THR A 19 1.05 -16.14 22.65
CA THR A 19 0.80 -14.88 21.93
C THR A 19 2.06 -14.05 21.69
N ARG A 20 3.16 -14.34 22.39
CA ARG A 20 4.47 -13.68 22.18
C ARG A 20 4.95 -13.72 20.73
N ARG A 21 4.71 -14.83 20.01
CA ARG A 21 5.09 -14.96 18.59
C ARG A 21 4.32 -13.97 17.69
N PRO A 22 2.97 -13.97 17.63
CA PRO A 22 2.25 -12.95 16.85
C PRO A 22 2.51 -11.52 17.32
N ALA A 23 2.69 -11.27 18.62
CA ALA A 23 3.02 -9.94 19.13
C ALA A 23 4.28 -9.36 18.46
N VAL A 24 5.39 -10.12 18.42
CA VAL A 24 6.63 -9.67 17.75
C VAL A 24 6.43 -9.41 16.25
N PHE A 25 5.53 -10.15 15.57
CA PHE A 25 5.19 -9.86 14.18
C PHE A 25 4.42 -8.54 14.04
N PHE A 26 3.43 -8.28 14.88
CA PHE A 26 2.61 -7.06 14.82
C PHE A 26 3.24 -5.83 15.50
N LEU A 27 4.43 -5.95 16.09
CA LEU A 27 5.17 -4.84 16.71
C LEU A 27 5.20 -3.55 15.85
N PRO A 28 5.49 -3.57 14.53
CA PRO A 28 5.53 -2.34 13.75
C PRO A 28 4.17 -1.61 13.68
N TRP A 29 3.05 -2.35 13.72
CA TRP A 29 1.70 -1.78 13.72
C TRP A 29 1.37 -1.13 15.07
N VAL A 30 1.83 -1.72 16.18
CA VAL A 30 1.68 -1.13 17.52
C VAL A 30 2.57 0.12 17.66
N LEU A 31 3.81 0.07 17.18
CA LEU A 31 4.70 1.25 17.14
C LEU A 31 4.08 2.38 16.31
N PHE A 32 3.49 2.08 15.15
CA PHE A 32 2.75 3.06 14.35
C PHE A 32 1.57 3.66 15.13
N ALA A 33 0.71 2.83 15.72
CA ALA A 33 -0.46 3.31 16.46
C ALA A 33 -0.08 4.17 17.69
N VAL A 34 0.97 3.79 18.41
CA VAL A 34 1.48 4.55 19.56
C VAL A 34 2.11 5.88 19.12
N THR A 35 2.94 5.88 18.08
CA THR A 35 3.55 7.12 17.56
C THR A 35 2.53 8.07 16.94
N TYR A 36 1.47 7.55 16.32
CA TYR A 36 0.35 8.37 15.83
C TYR A 36 -0.46 9.01 16.95
N ASP A 37 -0.81 8.25 18.01
CA ASP A 37 -1.53 8.81 19.17
C ASP A 37 -0.66 9.81 19.95
N ALA A 38 0.66 9.60 19.99
CA ALA A 38 1.61 10.51 20.64
C ALA A 38 1.67 11.90 19.97
N MET A 39 1.39 12.04 18.66
CA MET A 39 1.28 13.35 18.01
C MET A 39 0.15 14.23 18.58
N ARG A 40 -0.84 13.65 19.29
CA ARG A 40 -1.85 14.43 20.03
C ARG A 40 -1.24 15.23 21.19
N LEU A 41 -0.09 14.80 21.72
CA LEU A 41 0.56 15.42 22.87
C LEU A 41 1.41 16.64 22.47
N TYR A 42 1.96 16.63 21.25
CA TYR A 42 2.80 17.72 20.76
C TYR A 42 2.41 18.11 19.32
N PRO A 43 1.40 18.98 19.17
CA PRO A 43 0.87 19.38 17.86
C PRO A 43 1.89 20.18 17.04
N ASN A 44 1.95 19.90 15.74
CA ASN A 44 3.02 20.37 14.87
C ASN A 44 3.07 21.91 14.69
N TYR A 45 1.93 22.59 14.87
CA TYR A 45 1.83 24.05 14.86
C TYR A 45 2.54 24.73 16.04
N GLN A 46 3.01 23.97 17.03
CA GLN A 46 3.87 24.46 18.12
C GLN A 46 5.36 24.44 17.74
N VAL A 47 5.73 23.80 16.63
CA VAL A 47 7.13 23.63 16.20
C VAL A 47 7.50 24.61 15.09
N ASN A 48 6.63 24.73 14.08
CA ASN A 48 6.82 25.61 12.93
C ASN A 48 5.52 26.34 12.59
N ALA A 49 5.65 27.51 11.95
CA ALA A 49 4.51 28.25 11.44
C ALA A 49 3.76 27.41 10.39
N ILE A 50 2.43 27.45 10.43
CA ILE A 50 1.58 26.74 9.47
C ILE A 50 1.64 27.46 8.13
N ASP A 51 2.04 26.76 7.07
CA ASP A 51 1.87 27.25 5.71
C ASP A 51 0.42 27.03 5.23
N VAL A 52 -0.15 28.09 4.68
CA VAL A 52 -1.49 28.13 4.07
C VAL A 52 -1.41 28.82 2.71
N SER A 53 -0.72 29.96 2.65
CA SER A 53 -0.64 30.79 1.45
C SER A 53 0.33 30.24 0.42
N SER A 54 1.52 29.77 0.81
CA SER A 54 2.53 29.31 -0.14
C SER A 54 2.09 28.00 -0.80
N LEU A 55 1.53 27.06 -0.02
CA LEU A 55 0.90 25.85 -0.53
C LEU A 55 -0.23 26.17 -1.54
N TYR A 56 -1.17 27.05 -1.18
CA TYR A 56 -2.28 27.43 -2.06
C TYR A 56 -1.81 28.06 -3.38
N THR A 57 -0.84 28.98 -3.31
CA THR A 57 -0.27 29.59 -4.53
C THR A 57 0.51 28.57 -5.37
N THR A 58 1.19 27.61 -4.75
CA THR A 58 1.92 26.54 -5.44
C THR A 58 0.96 25.58 -6.14
N GLU A 59 -0.12 25.16 -5.46
CA GLU A 59 -1.17 24.33 -6.06
C GLU A 59 -1.83 25.06 -7.24
N LYS A 60 -2.13 26.35 -7.10
CA LYS A 60 -2.69 27.18 -8.17
C LYS A 60 -1.72 27.38 -9.34
N HIS A 61 -0.41 27.46 -9.09
CA HIS A 61 0.60 27.57 -10.16
C HIS A 61 0.72 26.28 -10.98
N PHE A 62 0.68 25.11 -10.36
CA PHE A 62 0.85 23.83 -11.06
C PHE A 62 -0.46 23.21 -11.58
N PHE A 63 -1.59 23.48 -10.94
CA PHE A 63 -2.89 22.85 -11.22
C PHE A 63 -4.05 23.86 -11.33
N GLY A 64 -3.73 25.14 -11.54
CA GLY A 64 -4.71 26.21 -11.72
C GLY A 64 -5.62 25.93 -12.91
N ILE A 65 -6.92 25.82 -12.64
CA ILE A 65 -7.95 25.72 -13.68
C ILE A 65 -8.44 27.14 -13.94
N GLU A 66 -8.12 27.67 -15.12
CA GLU A 66 -8.59 29.00 -15.56
C GLU A 66 -10.12 29.07 -15.52
N THR A 67 -10.64 30.18 -15.00
CA THR A 67 -12.09 30.39 -14.88
C THR A 67 -12.44 31.87 -15.03
N ASP A 68 -13.61 32.17 -15.58
CA ASP A 68 -14.20 33.48 -15.41
C ASP A 68 -14.91 33.52 -14.03
N PRO A 69 -14.46 34.35 -13.07
CA PRO A 69 -15.06 34.41 -11.75
C PRO A 69 -16.52 34.88 -11.74
N THR A 70 -17.02 35.43 -12.84
CA THR A 70 -18.42 35.86 -12.97
C THR A 70 -19.39 34.70 -13.21
N THR A 71 -18.97 33.64 -13.90
CA THR A 71 -19.87 32.54 -14.32
C THR A 71 -20.47 31.77 -13.14
N TRP A 72 -19.67 31.57 -12.08
CA TRP A 72 -20.03 30.73 -10.94
C TRP A 72 -19.99 31.48 -9.61
N ARG A 73 -20.02 32.82 -9.62
CA ARG A 73 -19.71 33.68 -8.47
C ARG A 73 -20.51 33.32 -7.20
N GLN A 74 -21.81 33.13 -7.32
CA GLN A 74 -22.68 32.79 -6.19
C GLN A 74 -22.35 31.41 -5.60
N GLN A 75 -21.96 30.45 -6.44
CA GLN A 75 -21.57 29.10 -6.01
C GLN A 75 -20.18 29.13 -5.35
N LEU A 76 -19.26 29.95 -5.86
CA LEU A 76 -17.95 30.22 -5.26
C LEU A 76 -18.07 30.84 -3.86
N GLU A 77 -18.96 31.83 -3.69
CA GLU A 77 -19.18 32.49 -2.40
C GLU A 77 -19.80 31.53 -1.35
N VAL A 78 -20.62 30.56 -1.77
CA VAL A 78 -21.18 29.51 -0.88
C VAL A 78 -20.17 28.39 -0.59
N ALA A 79 -19.46 27.88 -1.60
CA ALA A 79 -18.57 26.73 -1.46
C ALA A 79 -17.20 27.11 -0.85
N CYS A 80 -16.69 28.30 -1.18
CA CYS A 80 -15.33 28.75 -0.91
C CYS A 80 -15.30 30.19 -0.34
N PRO A 81 -16.05 30.50 0.74
CA PRO A 81 -16.32 31.87 1.19
C PRO A 81 -15.07 32.70 1.52
N ARG A 82 -13.93 32.07 1.84
CA ARG A 82 -12.69 32.77 2.20
C ARG A 82 -11.58 32.72 1.15
N SER A 83 -11.67 31.85 0.14
CA SER A 83 -10.75 31.87 -1.02
C SER A 83 -11.35 32.57 -2.26
N ALA A 84 -12.68 32.81 -2.30
CA ALA A 84 -13.35 33.52 -3.40
C ALA A 84 -12.64 34.80 -3.87
N ALA A 85 -12.15 35.64 -2.95
CA ALA A 85 -11.42 36.86 -3.30
C ALA A 85 -10.08 36.59 -4.03
N ALA A 86 -9.38 35.51 -3.66
CA ALA A 86 -8.15 35.09 -4.36
C ALA A 86 -8.47 34.49 -5.73
N ILE A 87 -9.56 33.71 -5.85
CA ILE A 87 -10.04 33.17 -7.14
C ILE A 87 -10.38 34.32 -8.11
N VAL A 88 -11.12 35.34 -7.64
CA VAL A 88 -11.49 36.51 -8.46
C VAL A 88 -10.27 37.30 -8.95
N ARG A 89 -9.26 37.47 -8.08
CA ARG A 89 -8.02 38.16 -8.41
C ARG A 89 -7.16 37.37 -9.41
N ASP A 90 -6.98 36.08 -9.16
CA ASP A 90 -6.04 35.23 -9.90
C ASP A 90 -6.66 34.61 -11.17
N ARG A 91 -8.00 34.68 -11.33
CA ARG A 91 -8.80 34.04 -12.40
C ARG A 91 -8.55 32.53 -12.58
N ALA A 92 -8.12 31.87 -11.51
CA ALA A 92 -7.84 30.44 -11.49
C ALA A 92 -8.28 29.79 -10.18
N LEU A 93 -8.84 28.59 -10.31
CA LEU A 93 -9.28 27.69 -9.24
C LEU A 93 -8.19 26.66 -8.94
N ILE A 94 -8.01 26.27 -7.68
CA ILE A 94 -7.33 25.00 -7.38
C ILE A 94 -8.29 23.81 -7.57
N PRO A 95 -7.80 22.59 -7.84
CA PRO A 95 -8.66 21.42 -8.07
C PRO A 95 -9.73 21.18 -7.00
N SER A 96 -9.44 21.45 -5.71
CA SER A 96 -10.43 21.29 -4.65
C SER A 96 -11.58 22.31 -4.71
N GLU A 97 -11.32 23.53 -5.18
CA GLU A 97 -12.34 24.56 -5.40
C GLU A 97 -13.22 24.17 -6.60
N TYR A 98 -12.60 23.69 -7.68
CA TYR A 98 -13.31 23.18 -8.85
C TYR A 98 -14.23 22.00 -8.49
N PHE A 99 -13.74 20.98 -7.77
CA PHE A 99 -14.55 19.84 -7.32
C PHE A 99 -15.50 20.15 -6.14
N ALA A 100 -15.44 21.33 -5.54
CA ALA A 100 -16.48 21.79 -4.63
C ALA A 100 -17.73 22.23 -5.41
N ILE A 101 -17.54 22.87 -6.57
CA ILE A 101 -18.61 23.36 -7.46
C ILE A 101 -19.09 22.23 -8.39
N HIS A 102 -18.17 21.60 -9.12
CA HIS A 102 -18.44 20.56 -10.10
C HIS A 102 -18.33 19.16 -9.47
N HIS A 103 -19.30 18.82 -8.62
CA HIS A 103 -19.45 17.48 -8.05
C HIS A 103 -20.68 16.77 -8.61
N THR A 104 -20.66 15.42 -8.57
CA THR A 104 -21.84 14.60 -8.89
C THR A 104 -21.98 13.49 -7.85
N PRO A 105 -23.20 13.07 -7.48
CA PRO A 105 -23.40 12.06 -6.44
C PRO A 105 -22.66 10.75 -6.73
N ALA A 106 -22.61 10.31 -7.99
CA ALA A 106 -21.88 9.11 -8.38
C ALA A 106 -20.36 9.23 -8.15
N ALA A 107 -19.77 10.37 -8.49
CA ALA A 107 -18.35 10.63 -8.26
C ALA A 107 -18.03 10.74 -6.77
N ASP A 108 -18.86 11.44 -5.99
CA ASP A 108 -18.71 11.54 -4.53
C ASP A 108 -18.83 10.17 -3.84
N PHE A 109 -19.79 9.34 -4.28
CA PHE A 109 -19.95 7.97 -3.78
C PHE A 109 -18.71 7.10 -4.04
N MET A 110 -18.19 7.13 -5.27
CA MET A 110 -16.95 6.43 -5.64
C MET A 110 -15.74 6.98 -4.87
N ALA A 111 -15.62 8.30 -4.74
CA ALA A 111 -14.53 8.93 -4.00
C ALA A 111 -14.50 8.46 -2.54
N GLY A 112 -15.66 8.40 -1.87
CA GLY A 112 -15.73 7.85 -0.50
C GLY A 112 -15.33 6.38 -0.41
N ILE A 113 -15.74 5.53 -1.36
CA ILE A 113 -15.32 4.11 -1.38
C ILE A 113 -13.79 3.98 -1.54
N PHE A 114 -13.21 4.66 -2.54
CA PHE A 114 -11.76 4.60 -2.78
C PHE A 114 -10.96 5.22 -1.64
N TYR A 115 -11.48 6.27 -1.02
CA TYR A 115 -10.87 6.86 0.16
C TYR A 115 -10.90 5.84 1.31
N LEU A 116 -12.04 5.24 1.62
CA LEU A 116 -12.18 4.28 2.73
C LEU A 116 -11.21 3.09 2.64
N CYS A 117 -10.68 2.75 1.46
CA CYS A 117 -9.67 1.70 1.28
C CYS A 117 -8.33 1.93 2.04
N TRP A 118 -7.97 3.16 2.42
CA TRP A 118 -6.63 3.46 2.95
C TRP A 118 -6.28 2.76 4.28
N VAL A 119 -7.26 2.44 5.13
CA VAL A 119 -7.06 1.63 6.36
C VAL A 119 -7.22 0.12 6.07
N PRO A 120 -8.34 -0.35 5.50
CA PRO A 120 -8.66 -1.78 5.47
C PRO A 120 -7.80 -2.55 4.47
N VAL A 121 -7.35 -1.92 3.37
CA VAL A 121 -6.56 -2.61 2.34
C VAL A 121 -5.14 -2.93 2.83
N PRO A 122 -4.35 -1.99 3.41
CA PRO A 122 -3.05 -2.32 3.99
C PRO A 122 -3.13 -3.35 5.12
N ILE A 123 -4.11 -3.21 6.03
CA ILE A 123 -4.30 -4.14 7.16
C ILE A 123 -4.73 -5.52 6.66
N GLY A 124 -5.71 -5.59 5.75
CA GLY A 124 -6.17 -6.84 5.13
C GLY A 124 -5.06 -7.55 4.37
N PHE A 125 -4.22 -6.80 3.63
CA PHE A 125 -3.04 -7.33 2.95
C PHE A 125 -1.99 -7.88 3.95
N ALA A 126 -1.75 -7.18 5.06
CA ALA A 126 -0.88 -7.66 6.12
C ALA A 126 -1.42 -8.97 6.74
N ILE A 127 -2.69 -9.01 7.13
CA ILE A 127 -3.34 -10.20 7.68
C ILE A 127 -3.27 -11.36 6.67
N TYR A 128 -3.50 -11.10 5.38
CA TYR A 128 -3.37 -12.09 4.30
C TYR A 128 -1.95 -12.66 4.19
N LEU A 129 -0.90 -11.82 4.22
CA LEU A 129 0.49 -12.28 4.22
C LEU A 129 0.84 -13.11 5.47
N TYR A 130 0.26 -12.77 6.62
CA TYR A 130 0.44 -13.53 7.87
C TYR A 130 -0.27 -14.89 7.80
N ALA A 131 -1.54 -14.92 7.37
CA ALA A 131 -2.36 -16.12 7.23
C ALA A 131 -1.79 -17.12 6.20
N THR A 132 -1.33 -16.62 5.04
CA THR A 132 -0.62 -17.43 4.02
C THR A 132 0.80 -17.83 4.42
N ARG A 133 1.19 -17.59 5.68
CA ARG A 133 2.50 -17.89 6.28
C ARG A 133 3.71 -17.25 5.57
N ARG A 134 3.50 -16.22 4.73
CA ARG A 134 4.54 -15.46 4.01
C ARG A 134 5.25 -14.45 4.93
N ARG A 135 5.72 -14.92 6.08
CA ARG A 135 6.28 -14.13 7.21
C ARG A 135 7.38 -13.14 6.81
N ARG A 136 8.26 -13.51 5.87
CA ARG A 136 9.34 -12.62 5.36
C ARG A 136 8.78 -11.39 4.64
N TRP A 137 7.72 -11.56 3.84
CA TRP A 137 7.05 -10.46 3.14
C TRP A 137 6.19 -9.63 4.09
N PHE A 138 5.48 -10.28 5.02
CA PHE A 138 4.73 -9.59 6.07
C PHE A 138 5.59 -8.63 6.90
N LEU A 139 6.77 -9.10 7.37
CA LEU A 139 7.69 -8.26 8.15
C LEU A 139 8.23 -7.11 7.30
N ARG A 140 8.70 -7.38 6.08
CA ARG A 140 9.20 -6.34 5.18
C ARG A 140 8.15 -5.28 4.85
N PHE A 141 6.90 -5.67 4.69
CA PHE A 141 5.78 -4.75 4.47
C PHE A 141 5.49 -3.92 5.72
N SER A 142 5.33 -4.58 6.88
CA SER A 142 4.99 -3.91 8.15
C SER A 142 6.06 -2.90 8.60
N TRP A 143 7.34 -3.23 8.44
CA TRP A 143 8.43 -2.30 8.73
C TRP A 143 8.55 -1.15 7.73
N ALA A 144 8.32 -1.41 6.43
CA ALA A 144 8.30 -0.34 5.43
C ALA A 144 7.09 0.60 5.62
N PHE A 145 5.93 0.05 6.01
CA PHE A 145 4.74 0.83 6.37
C PHE A 145 5.03 1.74 7.56
N LEU A 146 5.65 1.22 8.64
CA LEU A 146 6.08 2.04 9.78
C LEU A 146 7.08 3.13 9.37
N LEU A 147 8.07 2.80 8.54
CA LEU A 147 9.09 3.76 8.09
C LEU A 147 8.48 4.89 7.27
N VAL A 148 7.60 4.59 6.32
CA VAL A 148 6.88 5.59 5.51
C VAL A 148 6.02 6.51 6.38
N ASN A 149 5.40 5.95 7.42
CA ASN A 149 4.66 6.74 8.41
C ASN A 149 5.57 7.71 9.17
N TRP A 150 6.69 7.24 9.72
CA TRP A 150 7.63 8.09 10.44
C TRP A 150 8.25 9.18 9.55
N LEU A 151 8.58 8.87 8.29
CA LEU A 151 9.01 9.88 7.32
C LEU A 151 7.91 10.91 7.04
N GLY A 152 6.65 10.49 6.94
CA GLY A 152 5.51 11.40 6.82
C GLY A 152 5.32 12.28 8.05
N PHE A 153 5.43 11.71 9.26
CA PHE A 153 5.33 12.47 10.51
C PHE A 153 6.44 13.50 10.64
N VAL A 154 7.69 13.15 10.32
CA VAL A 154 8.82 14.09 10.24
C VAL A 154 8.52 15.21 9.23
N GLY A 155 7.99 14.88 8.05
CA GLY A 155 7.51 15.86 7.08
C GLY A 155 6.48 16.84 7.66
N TYR A 156 5.48 16.33 8.38
CA TYR A 156 4.47 17.15 9.05
C TYR A 156 5.03 18.10 10.11
N TYR A 157 6.18 17.79 10.74
CA TYR A 157 6.83 18.68 11.71
C TYR A 157 7.77 19.69 11.04
N ILE A 158 8.44 19.30 9.96
CA ILE A 158 9.30 20.20 9.15
C ILE A 158 8.46 21.25 8.43
N HIS A 159 7.32 20.85 7.86
CA HIS A 159 6.44 21.73 7.10
C HIS A 159 4.97 21.47 7.47
N PRO A 160 4.47 22.06 8.57
CA PRO A 160 3.05 21.99 8.92
C PRO A 160 2.24 22.74 7.85
N ALA A 161 1.47 22.00 7.07
CA ALA A 161 0.73 22.53 5.92
C ALA A 161 -0.78 22.38 6.14
N ALA A 162 -1.52 23.46 5.90
CA ALA A 162 -2.97 23.45 5.97
C ALA A 162 -3.58 22.76 4.73
N PRO A 163 -4.65 21.95 4.90
CA PRO A 163 -5.32 21.29 3.78
C PRO A 163 -6.15 22.30 2.96
N PRO A 164 -6.45 22.02 1.67
CA PRO A 164 -7.12 22.99 0.79
C PRO A 164 -8.48 23.52 1.31
N TRP A 165 -9.27 22.66 1.98
CA TRP A 165 -10.54 23.07 2.60
C TRP A 165 -10.37 24.15 3.67
N TYR A 166 -9.19 24.24 4.31
CA TYR A 166 -8.90 25.27 5.29
C TYR A 166 -8.85 26.65 4.63
N ALA A 167 -8.14 26.77 3.49
CA ALA A 167 -8.08 28.01 2.72
C ALA A 167 -9.47 28.42 2.20
N MET A 168 -10.29 27.45 1.76
CA MET A 168 -11.65 27.68 1.28
C MET A 168 -12.59 28.24 2.35
N HIS A 169 -12.54 27.73 3.59
CA HIS A 169 -13.49 28.07 4.66
C HIS A 169 -12.98 29.12 5.67
N TYR A 170 -11.67 29.13 5.96
CA TYR A 170 -11.06 30.00 6.99
C TYR A 170 -10.11 31.05 6.40
N GLY A 171 -9.62 30.84 5.18
CA GLY A 171 -8.70 31.74 4.49
C GLY A 171 -7.25 31.48 4.87
N PHE A 172 -6.39 32.48 4.65
CA PHE A 172 -4.93 32.33 4.77
C PHE A 172 -4.37 32.57 6.18
N THR A 173 -5.20 32.92 7.16
CA THR A 173 -4.77 33.12 8.55
C THR A 173 -4.91 31.82 9.36
N PRO A 174 -3.84 31.31 9.99
CA PRO A 174 -3.90 30.09 10.79
C PRO A 174 -4.64 30.30 12.12
N ILE A 175 -5.61 29.43 12.40
CA ILE A 175 -6.42 29.41 13.61
C ILE A 175 -6.10 28.11 14.35
N LEU A 176 -5.41 28.23 15.49
CA LEU A 176 -4.66 27.12 16.12
C LEU A 176 -5.54 26.02 16.75
N HIS A 177 -6.87 26.17 16.73
CA HIS A 177 -7.84 25.22 17.30
C HIS A 177 -9.01 24.88 16.36
N THR A 178 -8.85 25.04 15.04
CA THR A 178 -9.88 24.62 14.08
C THR A 178 -10.18 23.12 14.22
N PRO A 179 -11.45 22.72 14.40
CA PRO A 179 -11.82 21.31 14.52
C PRO A 179 -11.58 20.54 13.22
N GLY A 180 -11.41 19.22 13.32
CA GLY A 180 -11.25 18.36 12.15
C GLY A 180 -12.49 18.40 11.26
N ASN A 181 -12.29 18.77 9.98
CA ASN A 181 -13.36 18.86 8.98
C ASN A 181 -13.26 17.67 8.01
N VAL A 182 -14.42 17.10 7.64
CA VAL A 182 -14.56 16.05 6.61
C VAL A 182 -14.43 16.59 5.17
N ALA A 183 -14.50 17.91 4.98
CA ALA A 183 -14.52 18.56 3.68
C ALA A 183 -15.57 17.92 2.74
N GLY A 184 -15.24 17.72 1.46
CA GLY A 184 -16.14 17.11 0.48
C GLY A 184 -16.67 15.71 0.85
N LEU A 185 -15.97 14.95 1.71
CA LEU A 185 -16.43 13.64 2.17
C LEU A 185 -17.67 13.72 3.06
N GLY A 186 -18.01 14.89 3.62
CA GLY A 186 -19.28 15.11 4.31
C GLY A 186 -20.50 14.84 3.42
N ARG A 187 -20.37 15.01 2.09
CA ARG A 187 -21.43 14.65 1.13
C ARG A 187 -21.68 13.14 1.10
N TRP A 188 -20.63 12.32 1.27
CA TRP A 188 -20.77 10.86 1.31
C TRP A 188 -21.49 10.38 2.57
N ASP A 189 -21.16 10.94 3.73
CA ASP A 189 -21.88 10.65 4.99
C ASP A 189 -23.35 11.07 4.88
N ALA A 190 -23.65 12.24 4.30
CA ALA A 190 -25.01 12.72 4.07
C ALA A 190 -25.78 11.85 3.07
N MET A 191 -25.14 11.38 2.00
CA MET A 191 -25.75 10.49 0.99
C MET A 191 -26.04 9.08 1.52
N THR A 192 -25.18 8.55 2.39
CA THR A 192 -25.31 7.18 2.93
C THR A 192 -26.09 7.11 4.23
N GLY A 193 -26.26 8.24 4.93
CA GLY A 193 -26.83 8.30 6.29
C GLY A 193 -25.90 7.71 7.36
N LEU A 194 -24.67 7.33 7.01
CA LEU A 194 -23.69 6.72 7.91
C LEU A 194 -22.58 7.74 8.22
N PRO A 195 -22.36 8.16 9.48
CA PRO A 195 -21.38 9.18 9.84
C PRO A 195 -19.94 8.61 9.89
N VAL A 196 -19.50 7.93 8.84
CA VAL A 196 -18.22 7.22 8.77
C VAL A 196 -17.06 8.21 8.74
N PHE A 197 -17.10 9.19 7.82
CA PHE A 197 -16.04 10.18 7.73
C PHE A 197 -16.10 11.16 8.91
N HIS A 198 -17.29 11.52 9.39
CA HIS A 198 -17.43 12.37 10.57
C HIS A 198 -16.82 11.71 11.82
N ALA A 199 -17.03 10.40 12.02
CA ALA A 199 -16.43 9.65 13.13
C ALA A 199 -14.89 9.53 13.01
N LEU A 200 -14.37 9.40 11.79
CA LEU A 200 -12.93 9.34 11.52
C LEU A 200 -12.26 10.72 11.70
N TYR A 201 -12.77 11.76 11.04
CA TYR A 201 -12.11 13.07 10.91
C TYR A 201 -12.42 14.02 12.07
N GLY A 202 -13.60 13.92 12.69
CA GLY A 202 -13.98 14.75 13.85
C GLY A 202 -13.13 14.51 15.11
N LYS A 203 -12.30 13.46 15.14
CA LYS A 203 -11.37 13.13 16.24
C LYS A 203 -9.89 13.11 15.81
N ASN A 204 -9.56 13.70 14.66
CA ASN A 204 -8.21 13.73 14.12
C ASN A 204 -7.21 14.34 15.10
N ALA A 205 -6.02 13.73 15.17
CA ALA A 205 -4.95 14.16 16.07
C ALA A 205 -4.28 15.47 15.64
N ASN A 206 -4.24 15.74 14.33
CA ASN A 206 -3.62 16.92 13.75
C ASN A 206 -4.35 17.33 12.47
N VAL A 207 -4.69 18.62 12.37
CA VAL A 207 -5.43 19.21 11.24
C VAL A 207 -4.48 19.84 10.20
N PHE A 208 -3.27 20.23 10.61
CA PHE A 208 -2.27 20.92 9.78
C PHE A 208 -1.16 19.97 9.31
N ALA A 209 -1.57 18.77 8.88
CA ALA A 209 -0.72 17.68 8.43
C ALA A 209 -1.08 17.25 7.00
N ALA A 210 -1.22 18.21 6.08
CA ALA A 210 -1.63 17.94 4.70
C ALA A 210 -0.52 17.28 3.84
N VAL A 211 0.75 17.65 4.07
CA VAL A 211 1.89 17.26 3.23
C VAL A 211 2.97 16.56 4.06
N PRO A 212 3.38 15.31 3.74
CA PRO A 212 2.98 14.50 2.59
C PRO A 212 1.67 13.73 2.77
N SER A 213 1.02 13.34 1.66
CA SER A 213 -0.21 12.53 1.69
C SER A 213 0.06 11.07 2.03
N LEU A 214 -0.02 10.72 3.32
CA LEU A 214 0.10 9.35 3.81
C LEU A 214 -0.98 8.41 3.22
N HIS A 215 -2.20 8.92 2.99
CA HIS A 215 -3.29 8.19 2.36
C HIS A 215 -2.90 7.57 1.00
N ALA A 216 -2.28 8.38 0.13
CA ALA A 216 -1.77 7.92 -1.16
C ALA A 216 -0.56 6.98 -0.98
N ALA A 217 0.33 7.29 -0.04
CA ALA A 217 1.52 6.48 0.26
C ALA A 217 1.15 5.05 0.70
N TYR A 218 0.13 4.87 1.55
CA TYR A 218 -0.30 3.54 2.00
C TYR A 218 -0.77 2.65 0.86
N MET A 219 -1.57 3.20 -0.06
CA MET A 219 -2.08 2.47 -1.22
C MET A 219 -0.96 2.14 -2.20
N LEU A 220 -0.03 3.07 -2.43
CA LEU A 220 1.15 2.84 -3.28
C LEU A 220 2.08 1.77 -2.70
N VAL A 221 2.46 1.86 -1.42
CA VAL A 221 3.32 0.87 -0.75
C VAL A 221 2.65 -0.52 -0.75
N THR A 222 1.35 -0.60 -0.48
CA THR A 222 0.60 -1.87 -0.51
C THR A 222 0.61 -2.46 -1.92
N THR A 223 0.39 -1.65 -2.96
CA THR A 223 0.41 -2.10 -4.35
C THR A 223 1.79 -2.61 -4.78
N ILE A 224 2.86 -1.87 -4.44
CA ILE A 224 4.26 -2.27 -4.70
C ILE A 224 4.57 -3.61 -4.02
N TYR A 225 4.22 -3.77 -2.74
CA TYR A 225 4.49 -5.01 -2.01
C TYR A 225 3.63 -6.19 -2.45
N ALA A 226 2.39 -5.95 -2.90
CA ALA A 226 1.55 -6.98 -3.52
C ALA A 226 2.18 -7.50 -4.83
N ALA A 227 2.71 -6.59 -5.67
CA ALA A 227 3.42 -6.94 -6.89
C ALA A 227 4.75 -7.67 -6.61
N MET A 228 5.61 -7.12 -5.75
CA MET A 228 6.91 -7.72 -5.39
C MET A 228 6.78 -9.10 -4.74
N SER A 229 5.75 -9.30 -3.91
CA SER A 229 5.50 -10.61 -3.29
C SER A 229 4.80 -11.61 -4.22
N ARG A 230 4.63 -11.29 -5.51
CA ARG A 230 4.07 -12.15 -6.57
C ARG A 230 2.74 -12.79 -6.16
N GLN A 231 1.82 -11.99 -5.62
CA GLN A 231 0.48 -12.48 -5.28
C GLN A 231 -0.38 -12.64 -6.53
N ARG A 232 -1.46 -13.42 -6.43
CA ARG A 232 -2.42 -13.58 -7.54
C ARG A 232 -3.10 -12.25 -7.88
N ARG A 233 -3.58 -12.13 -9.13
CA ARG A 233 -4.06 -10.86 -9.74
C ARG A 233 -5.12 -10.12 -8.90
N TYR A 234 -6.01 -10.84 -8.21
CA TYR A 234 -7.04 -10.25 -7.33
C TYR A 234 -6.49 -9.62 -6.03
N VAL A 235 -5.29 -9.99 -5.59
CA VAL A 235 -4.59 -9.33 -4.45
C VAL A 235 -3.79 -8.11 -4.92
N THR A 236 -3.52 -8.02 -6.22
CA THR A 236 -2.70 -6.97 -6.85
C THR A 236 -3.52 -5.92 -7.61
N GLY A 237 -4.85 -6.03 -7.62
CA GLY A 237 -5.71 -5.00 -8.19
C GLY A 237 -7.20 -5.31 -8.08
N GLY A 238 -7.91 -4.49 -7.31
CA GLY A 238 -9.20 -3.97 -7.77
C GLY A 238 -8.93 -2.68 -8.54
N GLY A 239 -9.06 -2.72 -9.88
CA GLY A 239 -8.93 -1.56 -10.77
C GLY A 239 -7.49 -1.05 -11.04
N GLY A 240 -7.07 -1.05 -12.31
CA GLY A 240 -6.02 -0.13 -12.81
C GLY A 240 -4.70 -0.73 -13.32
N PHE A 241 -4.32 -1.97 -12.96
CA PHE A 241 -2.92 -2.43 -13.13
C PHE A 241 -2.64 -3.41 -14.29
N HIS A 242 -3.28 -3.23 -15.45
CA HIS A 242 -2.95 -4.00 -16.66
C HIS A 242 -1.61 -3.58 -17.30
N LEU A 243 -1.26 -2.29 -17.26
CA LEU A 243 -0.12 -1.74 -18.01
C LEU A 243 1.26 -2.13 -17.41
N CYS A 244 1.41 -2.02 -16.10
CA CYS A 244 2.73 -2.11 -15.46
C CYS A 244 3.30 -3.54 -15.44
N ARG A 245 2.45 -4.57 -15.44
CA ARG A 245 2.91 -5.98 -15.48
C ARG A 245 3.71 -6.28 -16.76
N HIS A 246 3.29 -5.70 -17.90
CA HIS A 246 3.94 -5.95 -19.19
C HIS A 246 5.36 -5.36 -19.27
N LEU A 247 5.65 -4.32 -18.48
CA LEU A 247 6.96 -3.64 -18.39
C LEU A 247 7.93 -4.27 -17.37
N VAL A 248 7.45 -5.24 -16.59
CA VAL A 248 8.25 -6.02 -15.63
C VAL A 248 8.53 -7.43 -16.16
N ASP A 249 7.55 -8.12 -16.76
CA ASP A 249 7.77 -9.43 -17.40
C ASP A 249 8.77 -9.33 -18.58
N SER A 250 8.77 -8.21 -19.32
CA SER A 250 9.70 -7.94 -20.44
C SER A 250 11.14 -7.62 -20.01
N ARG A 251 11.38 -7.19 -18.76
CA ARG A 251 12.73 -6.99 -18.22
C ARG A 251 13.37 -8.25 -17.61
N LEU A 252 12.60 -9.33 -17.46
CA LEU A 252 13.08 -10.62 -16.96
C LEU A 252 13.27 -11.68 -18.05
N HIS A 253 12.76 -11.43 -19.26
CA HIS A 253 13.00 -12.27 -20.44
C HIS A 253 14.05 -11.64 -21.35
N GLY A 254 15.27 -11.50 -20.83
CA GLY A 254 16.46 -11.39 -21.68
C GLY A 254 16.65 -12.72 -22.41
N SER A 255 16.17 -12.80 -23.65
CA SER A 255 16.13 -14.02 -24.45
C SER A 255 17.51 -14.66 -24.62
N PRO A 256 17.71 -15.94 -24.27
CA PRO A 256 18.80 -16.71 -24.83
C PRO A 256 18.57 -16.87 -26.33
N LEU A 257 19.57 -16.54 -27.13
CA LEU A 257 19.57 -16.76 -28.59
C LEU A 257 19.44 -18.26 -28.88
N HIS A 258 18.24 -18.71 -29.25
CA HIS A 258 18.06 -20.04 -29.84
C HIS A 258 18.66 -20.06 -31.24
N HIS A 259 19.95 -20.42 -31.32
CA HIS A 259 20.51 -20.93 -32.57
C HIS A 259 19.74 -22.20 -32.97
N ARG A 260 18.86 -22.07 -33.96
CA ARG A 260 18.28 -23.22 -34.67
C ARG A 260 19.42 -23.96 -35.37
N CYS A 261 19.78 -25.14 -34.88
CA CYS A 261 20.54 -26.10 -35.67
C CYS A 261 19.55 -26.85 -36.57
N PRO A 262 19.62 -26.71 -37.91
CA PRO A 262 18.70 -27.42 -38.81
C PRO A 262 19.08 -28.91 -38.87
N ALA A 263 18.11 -29.78 -38.59
CA ALA A 263 18.28 -31.22 -38.73
C ALA A 263 18.54 -31.57 -40.21
N ARG A 264 19.77 -31.96 -40.53
CA ARG A 264 20.10 -32.55 -41.84
C ARG A 264 19.63 -34.01 -41.87
N HIS A 265 18.79 -34.33 -42.85
CA HIS A 265 18.66 -35.70 -43.36
C HIS A 265 20.05 -36.19 -43.76
N LEU A 266 20.43 -37.38 -43.29
CA LEU A 266 21.61 -38.10 -43.71
C LEU A 266 21.20 -39.55 -43.95
N ASP A 267 21.02 -39.88 -45.23
CA ASP A 267 20.76 -41.24 -45.66
C ASP A 267 21.98 -42.13 -45.37
N SER A 268 21.74 -43.36 -44.92
CA SER A 268 22.76 -44.40 -44.89
C SER A 268 22.22 -45.68 -45.53
N PRO A 269 22.79 -46.15 -46.66
CA PRO A 269 22.38 -47.40 -47.27
C PRO A 269 23.19 -48.56 -46.68
N ARG A 270 22.51 -49.56 -46.09
CA ARG A 270 23.10 -50.91 -45.94
C ARG A 270 22.12 -52.00 -46.35
N ARG A 271 22.68 -52.98 -47.05
CA ARG A 271 22.00 -54.02 -47.81
C ARG A 271 21.39 -55.08 -46.89
N SER A 272 20.34 -55.73 -47.40
CA SER A 272 19.84 -57.02 -46.93
C SER A 272 20.87 -58.13 -47.16
N LEU A 273 20.99 -59.04 -46.19
CA LEU A 273 21.46 -60.42 -46.43
C LEU A 273 20.80 -61.38 -45.43
N SER A 274 19.74 -62.03 -45.93
CA SER A 274 19.35 -63.44 -45.74
C SER A 274 19.54 -64.19 -44.40
N VAL A 275 18.40 -64.75 -43.93
CA VAL A 275 18.19 -66.14 -43.41
C VAL A 275 18.56 -66.46 -41.95
N GLY A 276 17.67 -67.24 -41.30
CA GLY A 276 17.82 -67.81 -39.94
C GLY A 276 16.67 -67.38 -39.00
N MET A 277 15.45 -67.92 -39.07
CA MET A 277 15.02 -69.24 -38.58
C MET A 277 14.94 -69.34 -37.04
N GLY A 278 13.71 -69.48 -36.50
CA GLY A 278 13.47 -70.27 -35.29
C GLY A 278 12.86 -69.59 -34.05
N LEU A 279 11.59 -69.94 -33.77
CA LEU A 279 10.90 -70.02 -32.47
C LEU A 279 10.77 -68.74 -31.57
N SER A 280 9.87 -68.67 -30.57
CA SER A 280 8.51 -69.19 -30.27
C SER A 280 8.27 -69.03 -28.75
N ILE A 281 7.01 -68.86 -28.31
CA ILE A 281 6.51 -68.98 -26.90
C ILE A 281 7.03 -67.90 -25.91
N ARG A 282 6.20 -66.95 -25.43
CA ARG A 282 5.05 -67.00 -24.47
C ARG A 282 5.40 -67.18 -22.97
N ASP A 283 4.77 -66.31 -22.19
CA ASP A 283 4.43 -66.39 -20.75
C ASP A 283 5.54 -66.58 -19.70
N LYS A 284 5.71 -65.55 -18.83
CA LYS A 284 5.11 -65.57 -17.47
C LYS A 284 5.22 -64.24 -16.71
N THR A 285 4.39 -64.14 -15.66
CA THR A 285 3.96 -62.96 -14.90
C THR A 285 4.96 -62.52 -13.77
N PRO A 286 4.70 -61.46 -12.98
CA PRO A 286 5.74 -60.52 -12.53
C PRO A 286 6.40 -60.87 -11.19
N LEU A 287 7.55 -60.26 -10.90
CA LEU A 287 8.17 -60.29 -9.56
C LEU A 287 8.54 -58.90 -9.02
N LYS A 288 8.09 -58.60 -7.80
CA LYS A 288 8.62 -57.52 -6.96
C LYS A 288 10.09 -57.80 -6.61
N ARG A 289 10.90 -56.75 -6.40
CA ARG A 289 12.14 -56.85 -5.63
C ARG A 289 12.24 -55.74 -4.58
N HIS A 290 12.32 -56.14 -3.31
CA HIS A 290 13.08 -55.39 -2.31
C HIS A 290 14.57 -55.58 -2.58
N CYS A 291 15.40 -54.62 -2.15
CA CYS A 291 16.82 -54.86 -1.96
C CYS A 291 17.29 -54.12 -0.69
N GLN A 292 17.90 -54.86 0.24
CA GLN A 292 18.63 -54.34 1.39
C GLN A 292 20.13 -54.59 1.18
N THR A 293 20.95 -54.08 2.12
CA THR A 293 22.41 -54.31 2.28
C THR A 293 23.33 -53.56 1.30
N GLY A 294 24.49 -53.04 1.72
CA GLY A 294 25.10 -53.06 3.05
C GLY A 294 26.19 -51.98 3.25
N ARG A 295 26.67 -51.81 4.50
CA ARG A 295 27.83 -50.97 4.86
C ARG A 295 29.08 -51.85 5.05
N PRO A 296 30.29 -51.33 4.82
CA PRO A 296 31.50 -51.76 5.53
C PRO A 296 31.72 -50.93 6.82
N ARG A 297 32.42 -51.50 7.80
CA ARG A 297 32.88 -50.85 9.06
C ARG A 297 34.39 -50.62 9.00
N HIS A 298 34.90 -49.60 9.70
CA HIS A 298 36.26 -49.57 10.25
C HIS A 298 36.29 -48.82 11.60
N THR A 299 37.37 -49.04 12.35
CA THR A 299 37.54 -48.86 13.82
C THR A 299 39.05 -48.78 14.12
N TYR A 300 39.58 -48.22 15.23
CA TYR A 300 38.96 -47.85 16.52
C TYR A 300 39.88 -46.93 17.39
N LEU A 301 39.39 -46.55 18.59
CA LEU A 301 40.11 -46.27 19.86
C LEU A 301 40.77 -44.86 20.09
N PRO A 302 40.98 -44.42 21.38
CA PRO A 302 40.74 -43.01 21.78
C PRO A 302 41.67 -42.36 22.86
N PHE A 303 41.38 -41.09 23.22
CA PHE A 303 41.68 -40.41 24.53
C PHE A 303 43.17 -40.19 24.91
N PRO A 304 43.54 -39.38 25.96
CA PRO A 304 42.75 -38.84 27.07
C PRO A 304 42.78 -37.30 27.29
N THR A 305 42.03 -36.88 28.31
CA THR A 305 41.93 -35.53 28.91
C THR A 305 43.03 -35.22 29.92
N LEU A 306 43.29 -33.93 30.12
CA LEU A 306 43.65 -33.29 31.39
C LEU A 306 42.74 -32.07 31.59
#